data_AF-A0A6I5ZWM7-F1
#
_entry.id   AF-A0A6I5ZWM7-F1
#
_cell.length_a   1.000
_cell.length_b   1.000
_cell.length_c   1.000
_cell.angle_alpha   90.00
_cell.angle_beta   90.00
_cell.angle_gamma   90.00
#
_symmetry.space_group_name_H-M   'P 1'
#
loop_
_entity.id
_entity.type
_entity.pdbx_description
1 polymer ?
#
loop_
_entity_poly.entity_id
_entity_poly.type
_entity_poly.pdbx_seq_one_letter_code
_entity_poly.pdbx_strand_id
1 'polypeptide(L)'
;MVRPRARMRLGHALVGQPPWRSMPHGVVVYAEKDPSDGRWYHWEEWELLGYENLDYWVEYDHDTHKVTLYWPERVPETVDPESLRTGQELTLTVDGTPQQVRVGEVGAGTIRSLEGSFTYDLQKGQEVAYAELHGPGFVLSVEKFDERVLDVYRGTVLDAAAQKRHFGRVVAPRRWGCWVWFLVVAALVTFSTTRACSPEHRTDCTPRTLATAPPAGSTVVSEDQNQICYRRPVTGVGGLGK
;
A
#
# COMPACT_ATOMS: atom_id res chain seq x y z
N MET A 1 14.90 14.80 -7.18
CA MET A 1 13.44 14.79 -7.44
C MET A 1 12.97 13.37 -7.24
N VAL A 2 12.07 13.14 -6.28
CA VAL A 2 11.42 11.82 -6.14
C VAL A 2 10.57 11.61 -7.39
N ARG A 3 10.58 10.40 -7.95
CA ARG A 3 9.87 10.07 -9.19
C ARG A 3 9.04 8.82 -8.99
N PRO A 4 8.00 8.63 -9.80
CA PRO A 4 7.24 7.41 -9.77
C PRO A 4 8.11 6.17 -10.09
N ARG A 5 7.85 5.06 -9.41
CA ARG A 5 8.55 3.78 -9.53
C ARG A 5 7.66 2.69 -10.11
N ALA A 6 6.35 2.68 -9.84
CA ALA A 6 5.47 1.67 -10.39
C ALA A 6 5.54 1.70 -11.91
N ARG A 7 5.40 0.52 -12.50
CA ARG A 7 5.51 0.27 -13.93
C ARG A 7 4.19 0.60 -14.63
N MET A 8 3.64 1.77 -14.33
CA MET A 8 2.49 2.39 -14.99
C MET A 8 2.98 3.55 -15.86
N ARG A 9 2.15 3.94 -16.85
CA ARG A 9 2.46 5.03 -17.78
C ARG A 9 1.17 5.78 -18.06
N LEU A 10 1.22 7.09 -17.97
CA LEU A 10 0.10 7.96 -18.31
C LEU A 10 -0.37 7.69 -19.74
N GLY A 11 -1.69 7.66 -19.95
CA GLY A 11 -2.30 7.43 -21.26
C GLY A 11 -2.07 6.04 -21.86
N HIS A 12 -1.50 5.08 -21.11
CA HIS A 12 -1.34 3.70 -21.56
C HIS A 12 -2.27 2.76 -20.78
N ALA A 13 -3.22 2.17 -21.49
CA ALA A 13 -4.24 1.32 -20.87
C ALA A 13 -3.62 0.13 -20.13
N LEU A 14 -4.17 -0.14 -18.95
CA LEU A 14 -3.99 -1.38 -18.20
C LEU A 14 -5.21 -2.26 -18.53
N VAL A 15 -4.95 -3.47 -19.04
CA VAL A 15 -6.00 -4.38 -19.51
C VAL A 15 -5.81 -5.72 -18.80
N GLY A 16 -6.59 -5.92 -17.74
CA GLY A 16 -6.65 -7.15 -16.97
C GLY A 16 -7.62 -8.18 -17.57
N GLN A 17 -7.98 -9.15 -16.74
CA GLN A 17 -9.09 -10.06 -17.04
C GLN A 17 -10.40 -9.26 -17.01
N PRO A 18 -11.40 -9.55 -17.87
CA PRO A 18 -12.68 -8.88 -17.82
C PRO A 18 -13.27 -8.87 -16.38
N PRO A 19 -13.83 -7.75 -15.90
CA PRO A 19 -14.10 -6.49 -16.61
C PRO A 19 -12.95 -5.46 -16.54
N TRP A 20 -11.78 -5.83 -16.03
CA TRP A 20 -10.73 -4.89 -15.64
C TRP A 20 -10.05 -4.20 -16.84
N ARG A 21 -10.39 -2.94 -17.07
CA ARG A 21 -9.71 -2.05 -18.01
C ARG A 21 -9.68 -0.63 -17.44
N SER A 22 -8.51 -0.02 -17.45
CA SER A 22 -8.33 1.34 -16.92
C SER A 22 -7.19 2.09 -17.58
N MET A 23 -7.17 3.41 -17.36
CA MET A 23 -6.18 4.30 -17.93
C MET A 23 -5.55 5.15 -16.82
N PRO A 24 -4.24 5.03 -16.56
CA PRO A 24 -3.54 5.96 -15.67
C PRO A 24 -3.62 7.39 -16.23
N HIS A 25 -4.13 8.31 -15.42
CA HIS A 25 -4.42 9.70 -15.81
C HIS A 25 -3.56 10.72 -15.07
N GLY A 26 -3.28 10.45 -13.80
CA GLY A 26 -2.37 11.23 -12.97
C GLY A 26 -1.54 10.33 -12.05
N VAL A 27 -0.38 10.83 -11.62
CA VAL A 27 0.43 10.22 -10.57
C VAL A 27 1.01 11.28 -9.65
N VAL A 28 0.80 11.11 -8.36
CA VAL A 28 1.37 11.93 -7.30
C VAL A 28 2.34 11.08 -6.50
N VAL A 29 3.48 11.66 -6.11
CA VAL A 29 4.45 11.02 -5.23
C VAL A 29 4.58 11.86 -3.97
N TYR A 30 4.29 11.23 -2.84
CA TYR A 30 4.36 11.86 -1.53
C TYR A 30 5.67 11.52 -0.84
N ALA A 31 5.99 12.32 0.16
CA ALA A 31 6.94 11.95 1.17
C ALA A 31 6.49 12.46 2.53
N GLU A 32 6.70 11.64 3.54
CA GLU A 32 6.45 11.95 4.94
C GLU A 32 7.69 11.62 5.76
N LYS A 33 7.97 12.44 6.77
CA LYS A 33 9.06 12.18 7.69
C LYS A 33 8.46 11.63 8.99
N ASP A 34 8.75 10.37 9.28
CA ASP A 34 8.30 9.76 10.53
C ASP A 34 9.10 10.36 11.70
N PRO A 35 8.44 10.95 12.71
CA PRO A 35 9.12 11.56 13.86
C PRO A 35 9.80 10.52 14.77
N SER A 36 9.38 9.25 14.72
CA SER A 36 9.90 8.20 15.60
C SER A 36 11.28 7.70 15.21
N ASP A 37 11.57 7.61 13.90
CA ASP A 37 12.84 7.14 13.37
C ASP A 37 13.59 8.20 12.54
N GLY A 38 12.95 9.34 12.26
CA GLY A 38 13.50 10.44 11.49
C GLY A 38 13.69 10.14 9.99
N ARG A 39 13.19 9.00 9.50
CA ARG A 39 13.31 8.56 8.10
C ARG A 39 12.21 9.18 7.24
N TRP A 40 12.54 9.33 5.96
CA TRP A 40 11.57 9.73 4.94
C TRP A 40 10.96 8.50 4.28
N TYR A 41 9.67 8.35 4.45
CA TYR A 41 8.85 7.35 3.76
C TYR A 41 8.24 7.96 2.50
N HIS A 42 8.07 7.13 1.48
CA HIS A 42 7.54 7.58 0.20
C HIS A 42 6.52 6.59 -0.33
N TRP A 43 5.49 7.12 -0.95
CA TRP A 43 4.54 6.34 -1.73
C TRP A 43 4.11 7.18 -2.91
N GLU A 44 3.52 6.49 -3.89
CA GLU A 44 2.89 7.14 -5.03
C GLU A 44 1.47 6.64 -5.17
N GLU A 45 0.59 7.54 -5.57
CA GLU A 45 -0.80 7.24 -5.89
C GLU A 45 -1.06 7.61 -7.34
N TRP A 46 -1.65 6.67 -8.06
CA TRP A 46 -2.04 6.82 -9.45
C TRP A 46 -3.54 6.93 -9.54
N GLU A 47 -4.04 7.99 -10.16
CA GLU A 47 -5.46 8.10 -10.52
C GLU A 47 -5.70 7.32 -11.81
N LEU A 48 -6.63 6.37 -11.75
CA LEU A 48 -6.98 5.53 -12.88
C LEU A 48 -8.43 5.79 -13.29
N LEU A 49 -8.63 6.13 -14.56
CA LEU A 49 -9.95 6.20 -15.17
C LEU A 49 -10.41 4.77 -15.50
N GLY A 50 -11.43 4.31 -14.78
CA GLY A 50 -11.97 2.95 -14.86
C GLY A 50 -13.14 2.75 -15.84
N TYR A 51 -13.55 1.49 -15.97
CA TYR A 51 -14.88 1.13 -16.47
C TYR A 51 -15.94 1.52 -15.41
N GLU A 52 -17.10 2.01 -15.82
CA GLU A 52 -18.19 2.60 -14.99
C GLU A 52 -18.03 4.05 -14.51
N ASN A 53 -17.07 4.83 -15.06
CA ASN A 53 -16.83 6.24 -14.67
C ASN A 53 -16.52 6.41 -13.17
N LEU A 54 -15.98 5.38 -12.53
CA LEU A 54 -15.48 5.46 -11.17
C LEU A 54 -13.97 5.71 -11.24
N ASP A 55 -13.56 6.87 -10.75
CA ASP A 55 -12.16 7.17 -10.52
C ASP A 55 -11.72 6.39 -9.28
N TYR A 56 -10.63 5.66 -9.43
CA TYR A 56 -10.08 4.84 -8.36
C TYR A 56 -8.56 4.98 -8.36
N TRP A 57 -7.96 4.73 -7.20
CA TRP A 57 -6.54 4.99 -7.01
C TRP A 57 -5.75 3.69 -6.89
N VAL A 58 -4.50 3.74 -7.35
CA VAL A 58 -3.53 2.68 -7.12
C VAL A 58 -2.33 3.27 -6.41
N GLU A 59 -2.09 2.80 -5.21
CA GLU A 59 -0.90 3.15 -4.46
C GLU A 59 0.22 2.14 -4.72
N TYR A 60 1.45 2.64 -4.80
CA TYR A 60 2.65 1.85 -4.59
C TYR A 60 3.51 2.46 -3.47
N ASP A 61 3.64 1.72 -2.37
CA ASP A 61 4.51 2.08 -1.24
C ASP A 61 5.97 1.75 -1.60
N HIS A 62 6.85 2.76 -1.54
CA HIS A 62 8.24 2.61 -1.95
C HIS A 62 9.07 1.77 -0.99
N ASP A 63 8.63 1.64 0.25
CA ASP A 63 9.34 1.07 1.37
C ASP A 63 8.84 -0.36 1.66
N THR A 64 7.52 -0.60 1.67
CA THR A 64 6.96 -1.97 1.79
C THR A 64 6.86 -2.71 0.46
N HIS A 65 6.90 -1.98 -0.66
CA HIS A 65 6.67 -2.51 -1.99
C HIS A 65 5.26 -3.09 -2.22
N LYS A 66 4.30 -2.74 -1.36
CA LYS A 66 2.89 -3.11 -1.54
C LYS A 66 2.28 -2.30 -2.67
N VAL A 67 1.34 -2.93 -3.36
CA VAL A 67 0.44 -2.25 -4.31
C VAL A 67 -0.95 -2.34 -3.72
N THR A 68 -1.59 -1.20 -3.47
CA THR A 68 -2.94 -1.14 -2.91
C THR A 68 -3.88 -0.53 -3.94
N LEU A 69 -5.02 -1.18 -4.16
CA LEU A 69 -6.11 -0.69 -5.00
C LEU A 69 -7.16 -0.05 -4.09
N TYR A 70 -7.46 1.22 -4.33
CA TYR A 70 -8.39 2.03 -3.55
C TYR A 70 -9.65 2.32 -4.35
N TRP A 71 -10.77 1.82 -3.85
CA TRP A 71 -12.10 2.07 -4.41
C TRP A 71 -12.84 3.12 -3.59
N PRO A 72 -13.56 4.08 -4.20
CA PRO A 72 -14.38 5.02 -3.44
C PRO A 72 -15.37 4.28 -2.52
N GLU A 73 -15.40 4.67 -1.25
CA GLU A 73 -16.32 4.15 -0.23
C GLU A 73 -17.19 5.30 0.27
N ARG A 74 -18.50 5.09 0.32
CA ARG A 74 -19.43 6.11 0.83
C ARG A 74 -19.70 5.87 2.30
N VAL A 75 -19.14 6.74 3.13
CA VAL A 75 -19.40 6.79 4.56
C VAL A 75 -20.20 8.07 4.86
N PRO A 76 -21.38 8.00 5.49
CA PRO A 76 -22.19 9.18 5.79
C PRO A 76 -21.63 10.03 6.94
N GLU A 77 -20.82 9.43 7.81
CA GLU A 77 -20.12 10.15 8.87
C GLU A 77 -18.98 11.02 8.29
N THR A 78 -18.85 12.26 8.76
CA THR A 78 -17.67 13.08 8.47
C THR A 78 -16.50 12.62 9.34
N VAL A 79 -15.45 12.13 8.71
CA VAL A 79 -14.25 11.62 9.38
C VAL A 79 -13.06 12.48 8.99
N ASP A 80 -12.75 13.52 9.77
CA ASP A 80 -11.59 14.37 9.48
C ASP A 80 -10.30 13.68 9.97
N PRO A 81 -9.37 13.27 9.09
CA PRO A 81 -8.15 12.56 9.49
C PRO A 81 -7.26 13.39 10.44
N GLU A 82 -7.31 14.72 10.38
CA GLU A 82 -6.52 15.60 11.27
C GLU A 82 -7.03 15.58 12.72
N SER A 83 -8.28 15.16 12.93
CA SER A 83 -8.89 15.05 14.25
C SER A 83 -8.68 13.69 14.92
N LEU A 84 -8.19 12.70 14.16
CA LEU A 84 -8.06 11.31 14.59
C LEU A 84 -6.74 11.07 15.32
N ARG A 85 -6.73 10.00 16.12
CA ARG A 85 -5.53 9.51 16.80
C ARG A 85 -5.37 8.01 16.60
N THR A 86 -4.15 7.54 16.33
CA THR A 86 -3.83 6.12 16.30
C THR A 86 -4.36 5.41 17.54
N GLY A 87 -5.04 4.27 17.32
CA GLY A 87 -5.66 3.45 18.34
C GLY A 87 -7.10 3.85 18.71
N GLN A 88 -7.58 5.02 18.27
CA GLN A 88 -8.97 5.46 18.49
C GLN A 88 -9.95 4.48 17.82
N GLU A 89 -11.08 4.22 18.49
CA GLU A 89 -12.17 3.44 17.94
C GLU A 89 -13.32 4.36 17.52
N LEU A 90 -13.95 4.03 16.39
CA LEU A 90 -15.06 4.77 15.79
C LEU A 90 -16.13 3.78 15.33
N THR A 91 -17.37 4.25 15.24
CA THR A 91 -18.43 3.54 14.52
C THR A 91 -18.66 4.26 13.20
N LEU A 92 -18.48 3.56 12.07
CA LEU A 92 -18.75 4.08 10.74
C LEU A 92 -19.79 3.23 10.02
N THR A 93 -20.64 3.85 9.22
CA THR A 93 -21.59 3.13 8.38
C THR A 93 -20.92 2.74 7.07
N VAL A 94 -20.60 1.45 6.94
CA VAL A 94 -19.91 0.86 5.79
C VAL A 94 -20.84 -0.14 5.12
N ASP A 95 -21.00 -0.08 3.80
CA ASP A 95 -21.99 -0.88 3.06
C ASP A 95 -23.42 -0.78 3.67
N GLY A 96 -23.77 0.40 4.19
CA GLY A 96 -25.06 0.66 4.83
C GLY A 96 -25.24 0.05 6.23
N THR A 97 -24.19 -0.54 6.82
CA THR A 97 -24.24 -1.16 8.15
C THR A 97 -23.23 -0.50 9.09
N PRO A 98 -23.60 -0.18 10.35
CA PRO A 98 -22.64 0.29 11.35
C PRO A 98 -21.56 -0.77 11.63
N GLN A 99 -20.29 -0.39 11.50
CA GLN A 99 -19.12 -1.21 11.78
C GLN A 99 -18.21 -0.50 12.78
N GLN A 100 -17.67 -1.26 13.73
CA GLN A 100 -16.57 -0.76 14.57
C GLN A 100 -15.29 -0.77 13.76
N VAL A 101 -14.61 0.37 13.70
CA VAL A 101 -13.31 0.52 13.07
C VAL A 101 -12.32 1.10 14.07
N ARG A 102 -11.05 0.74 13.89
CA ARG A 102 -9.95 1.27 14.70
C ARG A 102 -8.99 2.05 13.82
N VAL A 103 -8.62 3.25 14.24
CA VAL A 103 -7.58 4.06 13.60
C VAL A 103 -6.24 3.34 13.77
N GLY A 104 -5.63 2.91 12.67
CA GLY A 104 -4.30 2.30 12.66
C GLY A 104 -3.20 3.35 12.56
N GLU A 105 -3.38 4.32 11.67
CA GLU A 105 -2.40 5.32 11.34
C GLU A 105 -3.07 6.66 11.08
N VAL A 106 -2.37 7.74 11.41
CA VAL A 106 -2.69 9.11 11.02
C VAL A 106 -1.38 9.78 10.60
N GLY A 107 -1.42 10.58 9.55
CA GLY A 107 -0.21 11.21 9.03
C GLY A 107 -0.51 12.32 8.03
N ALA A 108 0.55 12.91 7.50
CA ALA A 108 0.47 13.92 6.45
C ALA A 108 1.59 13.75 5.42
N GLY A 109 1.21 13.51 4.18
CA GLY A 109 2.14 13.39 3.05
C GLY A 109 2.34 14.70 2.34
N THR A 110 3.58 15.13 2.11
CA THR A 110 3.87 16.28 1.25
C THR A 110 4.04 15.83 -0.21
N ILE A 111 3.32 16.45 -1.15
CA ILE A 111 3.46 16.20 -2.58
C ILE A 111 4.86 16.62 -3.08
N ARG A 112 5.69 15.65 -3.46
CA ARG A 112 7.06 15.88 -3.97
C ARG A 112 7.13 15.99 -5.48
N SER A 113 6.25 15.30 -6.17
CA SER A 113 6.06 15.40 -7.62
C SER A 113 4.64 15.02 -7.99
N LEU A 114 4.15 15.62 -9.06
CA LEU A 114 2.91 15.20 -9.71
C LEU A 114 3.12 15.24 -11.23
N GLU A 115 2.51 14.30 -11.95
CA GLU A 115 2.52 14.24 -13.42
C GLU A 115 1.13 13.83 -13.90
N GLY A 116 0.66 14.41 -15.00
CA GLY A 116 -0.66 14.12 -15.58
C GLY A 116 -1.74 15.09 -15.11
N SER A 117 -2.97 14.61 -15.08
CA SER A 117 -4.17 15.36 -14.72
C SER A 117 -4.88 14.64 -13.58
N PHE A 118 -5.54 15.42 -12.72
CA PHE A 118 -6.25 14.90 -11.56
C PHE A 118 -7.66 15.46 -11.49
N THR A 119 -8.54 14.72 -10.82
CA THR A 119 -9.88 15.18 -10.46
C THR A 119 -9.83 16.35 -9.46
N TYR A 120 -8.80 16.38 -8.61
CA TYR A 120 -8.56 17.44 -7.64
C TYR A 120 -7.46 18.41 -8.09
N ASP A 121 -7.52 19.66 -7.60
CA ASP A 121 -6.46 20.65 -7.84
C ASP A 121 -5.26 20.38 -6.91
N LEU A 122 -4.42 19.42 -7.29
CA LEU A 122 -3.23 19.04 -6.53
C LEU A 122 -2.02 19.88 -6.92
N GLN A 123 -1.28 20.36 -5.93
CA GLN A 123 -0.11 21.20 -6.13
C GLN A 123 1.14 20.63 -5.48
N LYS A 124 2.27 20.82 -6.14
CA LYS A 124 3.56 20.40 -5.58
C LYS A 124 3.85 21.19 -4.31
N GLY A 125 4.17 20.48 -3.23
CA GLY A 125 4.43 21.05 -1.91
C GLY A 125 3.19 21.12 -1.01
N GLN A 126 2.00 20.82 -1.53
CA GLN A 126 0.79 20.64 -0.72
C GLN A 126 0.97 19.47 0.24
N GLU A 127 0.43 19.61 1.45
CA GLU A 127 0.28 18.53 2.42
C GLU A 127 -1.12 17.93 2.29
N VAL A 128 -1.20 16.61 2.31
CA VAL A 128 -2.45 15.84 2.31
C VAL A 128 -2.48 15.05 3.60
N ALA A 129 -3.47 15.35 4.45
CA ALA A 129 -3.68 14.62 5.69
C ALA A 129 -4.39 13.30 5.39
N TYR A 130 -4.03 12.24 6.10
CA TYR A 130 -4.65 10.94 5.90
C TYR A 130 -4.78 10.15 7.20
N ALA A 131 -5.69 9.18 7.19
CA ALA A 131 -5.85 8.18 8.23
C ALA A 131 -6.17 6.81 7.64
N GLU A 132 -5.54 5.77 8.16
CA GLU A 132 -5.88 4.38 7.85
C GLU A 132 -6.77 3.81 8.96
N LEU A 133 -7.95 3.31 8.58
CA LEU A 133 -8.93 2.72 9.50
C LEU A 133 -9.10 1.23 9.21
N HIS A 134 -9.04 0.41 10.25
CA HIS A 134 -9.21 -1.04 10.13
C HIS A 134 -10.57 -1.46 10.66
N GLY A 135 -11.36 -2.09 9.79
CA GLY A 135 -12.61 -2.74 10.16
C GLY A 135 -12.53 -4.27 10.05
N PRO A 136 -13.65 -4.98 10.27
CA PRO A 136 -13.72 -6.43 10.12
C PRO A 136 -13.47 -6.89 8.67
N GLY A 137 -12.21 -7.17 8.35
CA GLY A 137 -11.81 -7.69 7.04
C GLY A 137 -11.64 -6.63 5.93
N PHE A 138 -11.62 -5.34 6.28
CA PHE A 138 -11.38 -4.24 5.34
C PHE A 138 -10.50 -3.15 5.95
N VAL A 139 -9.93 -2.33 5.07
CA VAL A 139 -9.17 -1.13 5.41
C VAL A 139 -9.77 0.05 4.65
N LEU A 140 -9.94 1.18 5.33
CA LEU A 140 -10.32 2.45 4.73
C LEU A 140 -9.13 3.42 4.78
N SER A 141 -8.83 4.09 3.67
CA SER A 141 -8.02 5.32 3.64
C SER A 141 -8.98 6.49 3.69
N VAL A 142 -8.77 7.40 4.62
CA VAL A 142 -9.46 8.68 4.69
C VAL A 142 -8.46 9.75 4.36
N GLU A 143 -8.72 10.56 3.34
CA GLU A 143 -7.79 11.58 2.84
C GLU A 143 -8.46 12.94 2.80
N LYS A 144 -7.72 13.97 3.24
CA LYS A 144 -8.13 15.37 3.19
C LYS A 144 -7.10 16.15 2.40
N PHE A 145 -7.49 16.57 1.20
CA PHE A 145 -6.62 17.32 0.29
C PHE A 145 -6.60 18.82 0.61
N ASP A 146 -7.76 19.37 0.96
CA ASP A 146 -7.93 20.72 1.46
C ASP A 146 -9.15 20.77 2.41
N GLU A 147 -9.53 21.96 2.88
CA GLU A 147 -10.71 22.13 3.77
C GLU A 147 -12.05 21.76 3.12
N ARG A 148 -12.08 21.50 1.81
CA ARG A 148 -13.30 21.29 1.01
C ARG A 148 -13.41 19.85 0.50
N VAL A 149 -12.29 19.16 0.34
CA VAL A 149 -12.22 17.83 -0.27
C VAL A 149 -11.73 16.81 0.75
N LEU A 150 -12.64 15.91 1.10
CA LEU A 150 -12.42 14.78 1.99
C LEU A 150 -13.01 13.55 1.32
N ASP A 151 -12.19 12.52 1.13
CA ASP A 151 -12.60 11.27 0.52
C ASP A 151 -12.28 10.07 1.38
N VAL A 152 -13.09 9.03 1.22
CA VAL A 152 -12.91 7.75 1.88
C VAL A 152 -12.79 6.68 0.80
N TYR A 153 -11.75 5.86 0.89
CA TYR A 153 -11.49 4.79 -0.03
C TYR A 153 -11.34 3.47 0.71
N ARG A 154 -11.88 2.39 0.14
CA ARG A 154 -11.60 1.03 0.58
C ARG A 154 -10.35 0.49 -0.12
N GLY A 155 -9.34 0.14 0.68
CA GLY A 155 -8.07 -0.41 0.21
C GLY A 155 -8.08 -1.93 0.07
N THR A 156 -7.50 -2.45 -1.01
CA THR A 156 -7.20 -3.87 -1.21
C THR A 156 -5.75 -4.04 -1.66
N VAL A 157 -4.93 -4.69 -0.82
CA VAL A 157 -3.53 -5.01 -1.19
C VAL A 157 -3.50 -6.11 -2.24
N LEU A 158 -2.81 -5.86 -3.35
CA LEU A 158 -2.73 -6.75 -4.50
C LEU A 158 -1.39 -7.48 -4.56
N ASP A 159 -1.44 -8.81 -4.46
CA ASP A 159 -0.30 -9.66 -4.81
C ASP A 159 -0.01 -9.64 -6.32
N ALA A 160 1.07 -10.30 -6.76
CA ALA A 160 1.46 -10.31 -8.17
C ALA A 160 0.41 -10.96 -9.10
N ALA A 161 -0.36 -11.93 -8.62
CA ALA A 161 -1.41 -12.58 -9.40
C ALA A 161 -2.63 -11.68 -9.54
N ALA A 162 -3.05 -11.04 -8.44
CA ALA A 162 -4.08 -10.02 -8.41
C ALA A 162 -3.70 -8.83 -9.30
N GLN A 163 -2.48 -8.30 -9.22
CA GLN A 163 -2.01 -7.26 -10.13
C GLN A 163 -2.13 -7.66 -11.60
N LYS A 164 -1.74 -8.89 -11.97
CA LYS A 164 -1.93 -9.38 -13.35
C LYS A 164 -3.41 -9.48 -13.73
N ARG A 165 -4.27 -9.93 -12.81
CA ARG A 165 -5.72 -10.02 -13.03
C ARG A 165 -6.35 -8.64 -13.23
N HIS A 166 -5.96 -7.63 -12.47
CA HIS A 166 -6.52 -6.28 -12.56
C HIS A 166 -5.89 -5.44 -13.68
N PHE A 167 -4.58 -5.54 -13.89
CA PHE A 167 -3.84 -4.62 -14.77
C PHE A 167 -3.26 -5.26 -16.03
N GLY A 168 -3.38 -6.58 -16.19
CA GLY A 168 -2.75 -7.36 -17.27
C GLY A 168 -1.25 -7.61 -17.06
N ARG A 169 -0.67 -7.01 -16.01
CA ARG A 169 0.76 -7.09 -15.69
C ARG A 169 0.99 -6.79 -14.21
N VAL A 170 2.16 -7.20 -13.71
CA VAL A 170 2.67 -6.72 -12.42
C VAL A 170 3.13 -5.28 -12.60
N VAL A 171 2.53 -4.37 -11.84
CA VAL A 171 2.87 -2.94 -11.85
C VAL A 171 3.96 -2.62 -10.82
N ALA A 172 4.10 -3.42 -9.77
CA ALA A 172 5.22 -3.29 -8.86
C ALA A 172 6.58 -3.35 -9.62
N PRO A 173 7.59 -2.55 -9.22
CA PRO A 173 8.93 -2.61 -9.79
C PRO A 173 9.55 -4.01 -9.70
N ARG A 174 10.38 -4.34 -10.69
CA ARG A 174 11.14 -5.60 -10.64
C ARG A 174 12.23 -5.48 -9.59
N ARG A 175 12.34 -6.48 -8.71
CA ARG A 175 13.46 -6.60 -7.77
C ARG A 175 14.57 -7.41 -8.43
N TRP A 176 15.63 -6.73 -8.89
CA TRP A 176 16.78 -7.38 -9.56
C TRP A 176 17.79 -7.98 -8.56
N GLY A 177 17.57 -7.80 -7.26
CA GLY A 177 18.54 -8.11 -6.19
C GLY A 177 19.01 -9.57 -6.15
N CYS A 178 18.20 -10.55 -6.55
CA CYS A 178 18.65 -11.95 -6.56
C CYS A 178 19.57 -12.29 -7.74
N TRP A 179 19.38 -11.68 -8.92
CA TRP A 179 20.11 -12.08 -10.13
C TRP A 179 21.51 -11.48 -10.19
N VAL A 180 21.70 -10.26 -9.68
CA VAL A 180 23.03 -9.61 -9.66
C VAL A 180 23.97 -10.32 -8.69
N TRP A 181 23.47 -10.75 -7.52
CA TRP A 181 24.26 -11.56 -6.59
C TRP A 181 24.61 -12.94 -7.15
N PHE A 182 23.68 -13.60 -7.86
CA PHE A 182 23.97 -14.87 -8.54
C PHE A 182 25.02 -14.71 -9.64
N LEU A 183 25.00 -13.63 -10.43
CA LEU A 183 25.99 -13.36 -11.47
C LEU A 183 27.36 -12.99 -10.88
N VAL A 184 27.40 -12.22 -9.78
CA VAL A 184 28.64 -11.86 -9.07
C VAL A 184 29.25 -13.07 -8.37
N VAL A 185 28.44 -13.96 -7.77
CA VAL A 185 28.91 -15.22 -7.17
C VAL A 185 29.34 -16.23 -8.22
N ALA A 186 28.63 -16.34 -9.34
CA ALA A 186 29.05 -17.19 -10.46
C ALA A 186 30.38 -16.72 -11.08
N ALA A 187 30.69 -15.43 -11.02
CA ALA A 187 31.98 -14.88 -11.44
C ALA A 187 33.10 -15.04 -10.39
N LEU A 188 32.77 -15.18 -9.10
CA LEU A 188 33.75 -15.16 -7.99
C LEU A 188 33.95 -16.50 -7.26
N VAL A 189 33.17 -17.55 -7.55
CA VAL A 189 33.25 -18.81 -6.81
C VAL A 189 33.43 -20.01 -7.73
N THR A 190 34.69 -20.19 -8.16
CA THR A 190 35.32 -21.50 -8.40
C THR A 190 35.71 -22.23 -7.11
N PHE A 191 35.40 -21.72 -5.90
CA PHE A 191 35.71 -22.42 -4.65
C PHE A 191 34.62 -22.25 -3.58
N SER A 192 33.73 -23.24 -3.53
CA SER A 192 33.07 -23.77 -2.33
C SER A 192 32.70 -22.78 -1.22
N THR A 193 31.45 -22.32 -1.23
CA THR A 193 30.53 -22.41 -0.08
C THR A 193 29.11 -22.08 -0.54
N THR A 194 28.21 -23.06 -0.52
CA THR A 194 26.78 -22.86 -0.74
C THR A 194 26.16 -22.23 0.51
N ARG A 195 26.18 -20.90 0.61
CA ARG A 195 25.20 -20.20 1.43
C ARG A 195 24.01 -19.84 0.55
N ALA A 196 22.92 -20.57 0.74
CA ALA A 196 21.64 -20.22 0.15
C ALA A 196 21.24 -18.83 0.66
N CYS A 197 21.19 -17.85 -0.25
CA CYS A 197 20.55 -16.58 0.04
C CYS A 197 19.05 -16.83 0.19
N SER A 198 18.60 -17.07 1.43
CA SER A 198 17.20 -16.85 1.78
C SER A 198 16.90 -15.39 1.48
N PRO A 199 15.80 -15.07 0.76
CA PRO A 199 15.41 -13.69 0.55
C PRO A 199 15.19 -13.07 1.94
N GLU A 200 16.03 -12.12 2.30
CA GLU A 200 15.81 -11.28 3.46
C GLU A 200 14.58 -10.44 3.10
N HIS A 201 13.40 -10.95 3.49
CA HIS A 201 12.18 -10.18 3.56
C HIS A 201 12.43 -9.15 4.66
N ARG A 202 12.99 -8.01 4.27
CA ARG A 202 13.13 -6.86 5.13
C ARG A 202 11.72 -6.37 5.44
N THR A 203 11.17 -6.84 6.56
CA THR A 203 9.94 -6.36 7.17
C THR A 203 10.28 -5.10 7.96
N ASP A 204 10.71 -4.05 7.26
CA ASP A 204 10.78 -2.73 7.86
C ASP A 204 9.32 -2.28 8.01
N CYS A 205 8.84 -2.20 9.26
CA CYS A 205 7.48 -1.75 9.58
C CYS A 205 7.44 -0.25 9.21
N THR A 206 6.77 0.10 8.09
CA THR A 206 6.48 1.50 7.72
C THR A 206 5.28 2.00 8.53
N PRO A 207 5.08 3.33 8.63
CA PRO A 207 3.84 3.90 9.17
C PRO A 207 2.58 3.17 8.64
N ARG A 208 2.58 2.86 7.33
CA ARG A 208 1.54 2.14 6.55
C ARG A 208 1.46 0.62 6.70
N THR A 209 2.03 0.04 7.77
CA THR A 209 2.12 -1.42 7.94
C THR A 209 1.49 -1.96 9.23
N LEU A 210 0.74 -1.17 9.99
CA LEU A 210 0.19 -1.63 11.26
C LEU A 210 -1.01 -2.58 11.06
N ALA A 211 -0.77 -3.88 11.28
CA ALA A 211 -1.83 -4.87 11.53
C ALA A 211 -1.81 -5.26 13.02
N THR A 212 -2.87 -4.89 13.75
CA THR A 212 -2.88 -4.87 15.22
C THR A 212 -3.32 -6.18 15.91
N ALA A 213 -3.32 -7.33 15.24
CA ALA A 213 -3.60 -8.60 15.90
C ALA A 213 -2.93 -9.82 15.24
N PRO A 214 -2.39 -10.78 16.02
CA PRO A 214 -1.86 -12.02 15.47
C PRO A 214 -3.00 -12.87 14.89
N PRO A 215 -2.94 -13.31 13.62
CA PRO A 215 -3.71 -14.47 13.20
C PRO A 215 -3.26 -15.69 14.02
N ALA A 216 -4.20 -16.56 14.38
CA ALA A 216 -3.93 -17.78 15.13
C ALA A 216 -2.79 -18.58 14.48
N GLY A 217 -1.74 -18.88 15.26
CA GLY A 217 -0.56 -19.63 14.80
C GLY A 217 0.64 -18.79 14.30
N SER A 218 0.65 -17.46 14.48
CA SER A 218 1.82 -16.63 14.20
C SER A 218 2.91 -16.73 15.28
N THR A 219 4.17 -16.53 14.88
CA THR A 219 5.35 -16.48 15.78
C THR A 219 5.96 -15.08 15.74
N VAL A 220 6.39 -14.57 16.91
CA VAL A 220 7.04 -13.26 17.07
C VAL A 220 8.42 -13.33 16.43
N VAL A 221 8.73 -12.39 15.52
CA VAL A 221 10.00 -12.37 14.77
C VAL A 221 10.96 -11.28 15.27
N SER A 222 10.48 -10.27 15.99
CA SER A 222 11.29 -9.27 16.67
C SER A 222 10.48 -8.62 17.80
N GLU A 223 11.12 -8.39 18.95
CA GLU A 223 10.55 -7.72 20.13
C GLU A 223 11.45 -6.52 20.45
N ASP A 224 10.92 -5.30 20.29
CA ASP A 224 11.48 -4.08 20.87
C ASP A 224 10.38 -3.44 21.71
N GLN A 225 10.76 -2.70 22.76
CA GLN A 225 9.94 -2.29 23.91
C GLN A 225 8.69 -1.44 23.57
N ASN A 226 8.40 -1.19 22.29
CA ASN A 226 7.25 -0.43 21.84
C ASN A 226 6.47 -1.02 20.63
N GLN A 227 6.90 -2.12 20.00
CA GLN A 227 6.25 -2.65 18.78
C GLN A 227 6.41 -4.18 18.62
N ILE A 228 5.31 -4.87 18.28
CA ILE A 228 5.30 -6.30 17.91
C ILE A 228 4.90 -6.44 16.44
N CYS A 229 5.81 -6.90 15.58
CA CYS A 229 5.51 -7.21 14.17
C CYS A 229 5.22 -8.73 14.01
N TYR A 230 4.09 -9.09 13.38
CA TYR A 230 3.62 -10.48 13.23
C TYR A 230 3.97 -11.08 11.84
N ARG A 231 4.40 -12.36 11.81
CA ARG A 231 4.57 -13.15 10.57
C ARG A 231 3.53 -14.28 10.50
N ARG A 232 2.80 -14.41 9.38
CA ARG A 232 1.96 -15.61 9.11
C ARG A 232 2.86 -16.84 8.87
N PRO A 233 2.55 -18.02 9.45
CA PRO A 233 3.26 -19.25 9.10
C PRO A 233 2.94 -19.66 7.66
N VAL A 234 3.99 -19.99 6.89
CA VAL A 234 3.86 -20.65 5.59
C VAL A 234 4.04 -22.15 5.83
N THR A 235 3.04 -22.82 6.41
CA THR A 235 2.93 -24.29 6.36
C THR A 235 1.52 -24.76 6.72
N GLY A 236 1.00 -25.65 5.90
CA GLY A 236 -0.24 -26.40 6.03
C GLY A 236 -0.46 -27.17 4.73
N VAL A 237 0.49 -28.02 4.35
CA VAL A 237 0.39 -29.49 4.51
C VAL A 237 -0.75 -30.03 3.65
N GLY A 238 -0.36 -30.67 2.55
CA GLY A 238 -1.25 -31.49 1.75
C GLY A 238 -1.86 -32.60 2.61
N GLY A 239 -3.18 -32.67 2.59
CA GLY A 239 -3.91 -33.86 3.02
C GLY A 239 -3.78 -34.95 1.95
N LEU A 240 -2.82 -35.86 2.16
CA LEU A 240 -2.94 -37.27 1.76
C LEU A 240 -3.70 -38.00 2.88
N GLY A 241 -4.64 -38.86 2.49
CA GLY A 241 -5.78 -39.26 3.31
C GLY A 241 -5.65 -40.48 4.22
N LYS A 242 -6.82 -40.84 4.77
CA LYS A 242 -7.20 -42.01 5.57
C LYS A 242 -6.64 -42.11 6.98
#